data_AF-A0A0S9Q7J6-F1
#
_entry.id   AF-A0A0S9Q7J6-F1
#
_cell.length_a   1.000
_cell.length_b   1.000
_cell.length_c   1.000
_cell.angle_alpha   90.00
_cell.angle_beta   90.00
_cell.angle_gamma   90.00
#
_symmetry.space_group_name_H-M   'P 1'
#
loop_
_entity.id
_entity.type
_entity.pdbx_description
1 polymer ?
#
loop_
_entity_poly.entity_id
_entity_poly.type
_entity_poly.pdbx_seq_one_letter_code
_entity_poly.pdbx_strand_id
1 'polypeptide(L)' 'MAENPSNFVRDWISEHVRSDPFFNGHVEERVGLVLKRLTSASEAADIPQDDPELAPDLLRDLIQAAIERTRDPSAGLQSF' A
#
# COMPACT_ATOMS: atom_id res chain seq x y z
N MET A 1 -16.71 6.69 14.34
CA MET A 1 -15.75 5.72 14.90
C MET A 1 -14.46 5.96 14.16
N ALA A 2 -13.36 6.28 14.85
CA ALA A 2 -12.10 6.54 14.17
C ALA A 2 -11.70 5.27 13.41
N GLU A 3 -11.55 5.39 12.09
CA GLU A 3 -11.06 4.30 11.26
C GLU A 3 -9.63 3.99 11.70
N ASN A 4 -9.34 2.71 11.94
CA ASN A 4 -8.00 2.32 12.38
C ASN A 4 -7.02 2.55 11.21
N PRO A 5 -5.89 3.26 11.41
CA PRO A 5 -4.94 3.59 10.33
C PRO A 5 -4.49 2.36 9.54
N SER A 6 -4.25 1.24 10.24
CA SER A 6 -3.89 -0.03 9.60
C SER A 6 -4.98 -0.59 8.67
N ASN A 7 -6.25 -0.45 9.05
CA ASN A 7 -7.36 -0.91 8.21
C ASN A 7 -7.50 -0.03 6.97
N PHE A 8 -7.39 1.29 7.13
CA PHE A 8 -7.39 2.23 6.01
C PHE A 8 -6.29 1.91 5.00
N VAL A 9 -5.05 1.72 5.46
CA VAL A 9 -3.91 1.40 4.59
C VAL A 9 -4.15 0.11 3.82
N ARG A 10 -4.61 -0.94 4.49
CA ARG A 10 -4.88 -2.24 3.86
C ARG A 10 -5.97 -2.15 2.81
N ASP A 11 -7.07 -1.47 3.12
CA ASP A 11 -8.20 -1.31 2.20
C ASP A 11 -7.79 -0.48 0.98
N TRP A 12 -7.14 0.65 1.22
CA TRP A 12 -6.64 1.54 0.17
C TRP A 12 -5.65 0.84 -0.77
N ILE A 13 -4.67 0.11 -0.23
CA ILE A 13 -3.71 -0.68 -1.02
C ILE A 13 -4.44 -1.77 -1.82
N SER A 14 -5.40 -2.46 -1.22
CA SER A 14 -6.15 -3.50 -1.92
C SER A 14 -6.98 -2.91 -3.07
N GLU A 15 -7.59 -1.75 -2.88
CA GLU A 15 -8.39 -1.08 -3.91
C GLU A 15 -7.51 -0.51 -5.03
N HIS A 16 -6.41 0.15 -4.71
CA HIS A 16 -5.64 0.97 -5.67
C HIS A 16 -4.39 0.28 -6.24
N VAL A 17 -3.81 -0.69 -5.51
CA VAL A 17 -2.63 -1.42 -5.98
C VAL A 17 -3.06 -2.71 -6.65
N ARG A 18 -3.84 -3.57 -5.97
CA ARG A 18 -4.18 -4.89 -6.53
C ARG A 18 -5.10 -4.83 -7.76
N SER A 19 -5.90 -3.77 -7.89
CA SER A 19 -6.87 -3.63 -8.98
C SER A 19 -6.33 -2.96 -10.23
N ASP A 20 -5.07 -2.52 -10.27
CA ASP A 20 -4.52 -1.75 -11.40
C ASP A 20 -3.94 -2.71 -12.47
N PRO A 21 -4.56 -2.89 -13.64
CA PRO A 21 -4.10 -3.90 -14.61
C PRO A 21 -2.93 -3.42 -15.50
N PHE A 22 -2.47 -2.17 -15.35
CA PHE A 22 -1.45 -1.55 -16.22
C PHE A 22 -0.08 -1.45 -15.52
N PHE A 23 0.37 -2.59 -14.98
CA PHE A 23 1.68 -2.69 -14.33
C PHE A 23 2.83 -2.75 -15.36
N ASN A 24 3.34 -1.58 -15.75
CA ASN A 24 4.63 -1.43 -16.42
C ASN A 24 5.49 -0.41 -15.65
N GLY A 25 6.76 -0.75 -15.34
CA GLY A 25 7.73 0.13 -14.66
C GLY A 25 8.54 -0.54 -13.55
N HIS A 26 9.47 0.21 -12.95
CA HIS A 26 10.26 -0.25 -11.79
C HIS A 26 9.43 -0.21 -10.50
N VAL A 27 9.58 -1.24 -9.65
CA VAL A 27 8.83 -1.37 -8.39
C VAL A 27 9.05 -0.16 -7.49
N GLU A 28 10.28 0.32 -7.34
CA GLU A 28 10.60 1.44 -6.45
C GLU A 28 9.92 2.76 -6.84
N GLU A 29 9.85 3.08 -8.13
CA GLU A 29 9.16 4.29 -8.62
C GLU A 29 7.67 4.23 -8.26
N ARG A 30 7.08 3.04 -8.38
CA ARG A 30 5.67 2.84 -8.06
C ARG A 30 5.39 2.87 -6.58
N VAL A 31 6.26 2.30 -5.76
CA VAL A 31 6.17 2.40 -4.31
C VAL A 31 6.16 3.88 -3.89
N GLY A 32 7.04 4.72 -4.44
CA GLY A 32 7.05 6.16 -4.16
C GLY A 32 5.77 6.89 -4.59
N LEU A 33 5.20 6.50 -5.74
CA LEU A 33 3.94 7.06 -6.26
C LEU A 33 2.74 6.68 -5.39
N VAL A 34 2.66 5.41 -4.99
CA VAL A 34 1.61 4.89 -4.13
C VAL A 34 1.71 5.49 -2.74
N LEU A 35 2.91 5.60 -2.17
CA LEU A 35 3.15 6.23 -0.87
C LEU A 35 2.63 7.67 -0.86
N LYS A 36 2.94 8.48 -1.87
CA LYS A 36 2.42 9.85 -2.00
C LYS A 36 0.89 9.90 -2.03
N ARG A 37 0.26 9.01 -2.80
CA ARG A 37 -1.21 8.95 -2.90
C ARG A 37 -1.85 8.52 -1.58
N LEU A 38 -1.24 7.54 -0.90
CA LEU A 38 -1.70 7.04 0.37
C LEU A 38 -1.61 8.12 1.46
N THR A 39 -0.49 8.86 1.54
CA THR A 39 -0.34 10.01 2.45
C THR A 39 -1.45 11.04 2.22
N SER A 40 -1.67 11.47 0.96
CA SER A 40 -2.73 12.43 0.65
C SER A 40 -4.14 11.89 0.97
N ALA A 41 -4.36 10.59 0.80
CA ALA A 41 -5.65 9.97 1.15
C ALA A 41 -5.84 9.89 2.67
N SER A 42 -4.78 9.58 3.43
CA SER A 42 -4.81 9.58 4.88
C SER A 42 -5.05 10.98 5.46
N GLU A 43 -4.45 12.03 4.87
CA GLU A 43 -4.73 13.43 5.22
C GLU A 43 -6.21 13.79 4.95
N ALA A 44 -6.75 13.37 3.80
CA ALA A 44 -8.15 13.61 3.45
C ALA A 44 -9.14 12.86 4.37
N ALA A 45 -8.71 11.74 4.94
CA ALA A 45 -9.48 10.92 5.88
C ALA A 45 -9.29 11.33 7.36
N ASP A 46 -8.57 12.42 7.64
CA ASP A 46 -8.24 12.90 9.00
C ASP A 46 -7.48 11.84 9.84
N ILE A 47 -6.68 11.00 9.19
CA ILE A 47 -5.90 9.95 9.85
C ILE A 47 -4.57 10.53 10.35
N PRO A 48 -4.20 10.33 11.63
CA PRO A 48 -2.97 10.88 12.20
C PRO A 48 -1.72 10.37 11.48
N GLN A 49 -0.97 11.26 10.83
CA GLN A 49 0.27 10.91 10.11
C GLN A 49 1.45 10.59 11.05
N ASP A 50 1.34 10.96 12.33
CA ASP A 50 2.33 10.63 13.37
C ASP A 50 2.14 9.21 13.92
N ASP A 51 1.11 8.49 13.45
CA ASP A 51 0.86 7.14 13.90
C ASP A 51 1.98 6.19 13.41
N PRO A 52 2.54 5.33 14.29
CA PRO A 52 3.57 4.38 13.90
C PRO A 52 3.10 3.39 12.81
N GLU A 53 1.79 3.16 12.67
CA GLU A 53 1.21 2.34 11.60
C GLU A 53 1.26 3.05 10.23
N LEU A 54 1.44 4.37 10.19
CA LEU A 54 1.66 5.16 8.98
C LEU A 54 3.13 5.54 8.77
N ALA A 55 4.05 4.93 9.51
CA ALA A 55 5.48 5.17 9.33
C ALA A 55 5.89 4.91 7.86
N PRO A 56 6.62 5.84 7.23
CA PRO A 56 6.90 5.76 5.80
C PRO A 56 7.67 4.49 5.41
N ASP A 57 8.58 4.00 6.26
CA ASP A 57 9.28 2.74 6.06
C ASP A 57 8.33 1.53 6.06
N LEU A 58 7.40 1.46 7.01
CA LEU A 58 6.40 0.39 7.08
C LEU A 58 5.46 0.40 5.87
N LEU A 59 4.97 1.58 5.51
CA LEU A 59 4.11 1.76 4.33
C LEU A 59 4.87 1.35 3.06
N ARG A 60 6.15 1.71 2.93
CA ARG A 60 7.00 1.32 1.80
C ARG A 60 7.04 -0.20 1.65
N ASP A 61 7.29 -0.92 2.73
CA ASP A 61 7.31 -2.39 2.77
C ASP A 61 5.96 -3.01 2.39
N LEU A 62 4.87 -2.52 2.97
CA LEU A 62 3.51 -3.01 2.68
C LEU A 62 3.11 -2.80 1.21
N ILE A 63 3.40 -1.62 0.68
CA ILE A 63 3.12 -1.27 -0.71
C ILE A 63 3.97 -2.12 -1.65
N GLN A 64 5.26 -2.28 -1.35
CA GLN A 64 6.17 -3.10 -2.14
C GLN A 64 5.68 -4.55 -2.19
N ALA A 65 5.40 -5.16 -1.05
CA ALA A 65 4.87 -6.52 -0.99
C ALA A 65 3.55 -6.68 -1.76
N ALA A 66 2.66 -5.67 -1.71
CA ALA A 66 1.41 -5.69 -2.47
C ALA A 66 1.63 -5.61 -3.99
N ILE A 67 2.58 -4.78 -4.44
CA ILE A 67 2.97 -4.68 -5.86
C ILE A 67 3.59 -6.00 -6.33
N GLU A 68 4.53 -6.55 -5.56
CA GLU A 68 5.20 -7.81 -5.90
C GLU A 68 4.22 -8.98 -5.98
N ARG A 69 3.26 -9.06 -5.04
CA ARG A 69 2.20 -10.08 -5.05
C ARG A 69 1.23 -9.94 -6.22
N THR A 70 1.05 -8.72 -6.74
CA THR A 70 0.21 -8.48 -7.92
C THR A 70 0.96 -8.82 -9.22
N ARG A 71 2.28 -8.57 -9.26
CA ARG A 71 3.15 -8.94 -10.38
C ARG A 71 3.36 -10.44 -10.50
N ASP A 72 3.47 -11.13 -9.37
CA ASP A 72 3.61 -12.58 -9.31
C ASP A 72 2.54 -13.18 -8.37
N PRO A 73 1.33 -13.48 -8.90
CA PRO A 73 0.28 -14.12 -8.10
C PRO A 73 0.66 -15.54 -7.65
N SER A 74 1.74 -16.12 -8.21
CA SER A 74 2.26 -17.45 -7.86
C SER A 74 3.24 -17.40 -6.69
N ALA A 75 3.88 -16.25 -6.42
CA ALA A 75 4.75 -16.04 -5.27
C ALA A 75 4.03 -16.15 -3.91
N GLY A 76 2.70 -16.06 -3.90
CA GLY A 76 1.85 -16.34 -2.73
C GLY A 76 1.50 -17.82 -2.53
N LEU A 77 1.99 -18.72 -3.38
CA LEU A 77 1.71 -20.16 -3.36
C LEU A 77 2.94 -20.99 -2.94
N GLN A 78 3.88 -20.40 -2.19
CA GLN A 78 4.78 -21.22 -1.36
C GLN A 78 3.97 -21.79 -0.18
N SER A 79 3.37 -22.93 -0.49
CA SER A 79 2.76 -23.88 0.42
C SER A 79 3.71 -24.23 1.58
N PHE A 80 3.13 -24.21 2.80
CA PHE A 80 3.54 -24.87 4.06
C PHE A 80 4.90 -24.53 4.68
#